data_AF-A0A2M6WUT2-F1
#
_entry.id   AF-A0A2M6WUT2-F1
#
_cell.length_a   1.000
_cell.length_b   1.000
_cell.length_c   1.000
_cell.angle_alpha   90.00
_cell.angle_beta   90.00
_cell.angle_gamma   90.00
#
_symmetry.space_group_name_H-M   'P 1'
#
loop_
_entity.id
_entity.type
_entity.pdbx_description
1 polymer ?
#
loop_
_entity_poly.entity_id
_entity_poly.type
_entity_poly.pdbx_seq_one_letter_code
_entity_poly.pdbx_strand_id
1 'polypeptide(L)'
;QSLAEGFAILKKAKFKFRLKDVANVYNQNSVITSRLTQWLEEGFKEYGDDLKKASGSVAHTGEGEWTVKTAKELDVSVPVIKDSYLFRVRSKKSPSFTGKILSTLRAVFGGHKI
;
A
#
# COMPACT_ATOMS: atom_id res chain seq x y z
N GLN A 1 1.06 3.76 1.83
CA GLN A 1 1.62 4.23 0.55
C GLN A 1 3.08 3.81 0.45
N SER A 2 3.95 4.38 1.29
CA SER A 2 5.40 4.09 1.29
C SER A 2 5.74 2.60 1.35
N LEU A 3 5.06 1.82 2.20
CA LEU A 3 5.25 0.37 2.26
C LEU A 3 4.98 -0.31 0.91
N ALA A 4 3.89 0.08 0.23
CA ALA A 4 3.54 -0.47 -1.08
C ALA A 4 4.55 -0.05 -2.17
N GLU A 5 5.06 1.17 -2.11
CA GLU A 5 6.10 1.65 -3.03
C GLU A 5 7.41 0.87 -2.85
N GLY A 6 7.84 0.66 -1.60
CA GLY A 6 9.03 -0.14 -1.29
C GLY A 6 8.94 -1.56 -1.84
N PHE A 7 7.79 -2.23 -1.66
CA PHE A 7 7.57 -3.57 -2.22
C PHE A 7 7.46 -3.58 -3.75
N ALA A 8 6.97 -2.50 -4.36
CA ALA A 8 7.01 -2.36 -5.82
C ALA A 8 8.44 -2.19 -6.36
N ILE A 9 9.32 -1.52 -5.62
CA ILE A 9 10.76 -1.46 -5.95
C ILE A 9 11.36 -2.87 -5.84
N LEU A 10 11.11 -3.58 -4.73
CA LEU A 10 11.61 -4.94 -4.53
C LEU A 10 11.14 -5.90 -5.64
N LYS A 11 9.89 -5.75 -6.12
CA LYS A 11 9.37 -6.54 -7.24
C LYS A 11 10.10 -6.28 -8.56
N LYS A 12 10.53 -5.03 -8.79
CA LYS A 12 11.26 -4.60 -10.00
C LYS A 12 12.78 -4.75 -9.89
N ALA A 13 13.29 -5.07 -8.69
CA ALA A 13 14.71 -5.24 -8.47
C ALA A 13 15.26 -6.37 -9.36
N LYS A 14 16.57 -6.35 -9.62
CA LYS A 14 17.26 -7.39 -10.41
C LYS A 14 17.21 -8.78 -9.75
N PHE A 15 16.92 -8.82 -8.45
CA PHE A 15 16.85 -10.05 -7.67
C PHE A 15 15.43 -10.61 -7.62
N LYS A 16 15.32 -11.94 -7.67
CA LYS A 16 14.03 -12.65 -7.55
C LYS A 16 13.67 -12.82 -6.07
N PHE A 17 13.15 -11.77 -5.45
CA PHE A 17 12.65 -11.84 -4.08
C PHE A 17 11.32 -12.59 -4.01
N ARG A 18 11.18 -13.45 -2.99
CA ARG A 18 9.87 -13.92 -2.52
C ARG A 18 9.31 -12.85 -1.60
N LEU A 19 8.32 -12.08 -2.08
CA LEU A 19 7.83 -10.89 -1.38
C LEU A 19 7.20 -11.23 -0.04
N LYS A 20 6.50 -12.37 0.06
CA LYS A 20 6.02 -12.91 1.33
C LYS A 20 7.14 -13.03 2.37
N ASP A 21 8.30 -13.55 1.98
CA ASP A 21 9.41 -13.73 2.92
C ASP A 21 10.01 -12.41 3.34
N VAL A 22 10.08 -11.42 2.44
CA VAL A 22 10.53 -10.08 2.80
C VAL A 22 9.56 -9.44 3.80
N ALA A 23 8.24 -9.62 3.62
CA ALA A 23 7.25 -9.18 4.59
C ALA A 23 7.42 -9.86 5.95
N ASN A 24 7.69 -11.18 5.98
CA ASN A 24 8.00 -11.90 7.21
C ASN A 24 9.27 -11.35 7.90
N VAL A 25 10.34 -11.04 7.15
CA VAL A 25 11.53 -10.39 7.72
C VAL A 25 11.19 -9.04 8.35
N TYR A 26 10.32 -8.25 7.73
CA TYR A 26 9.85 -6.98 8.31
C TYR A 26 9.01 -7.18 9.58
N ASN A 27 8.45 -8.37 9.79
CA ASN A 27 7.74 -8.74 11.02
C ASN A 27 8.66 -9.31 12.11
N GLN A 28 9.95 -9.54 11.82
CA GLN A 28 10.92 -10.11 12.76
C GLN A 28 11.90 -9.06 13.28
N ASN A 29 11.63 -8.52 14.46
CA ASN A 29 12.51 -7.58 15.18
C ASN A 29 12.92 -6.33 14.38
N SER A 30 12.12 -5.93 13.39
CA SER A 30 12.37 -4.72 12.61
C SER A 30 11.77 -3.51 13.32
N VAL A 31 12.42 -2.34 13.16
CA VAL A 31 11.89 -1.07 13.68
C VAL A 31 10.51 -0.74 13.10
N ILE A 32 10.22 -1.21 11.89
CA ILE A 32 8.95 -0.96 11.19
C ILE A 32 7.90 -2.06 11.40
N THR A 33 8.17 -3.04 12.28
CA THR A 33 7.22 -4.11 12.59
C THR A 33 5.90 -3.52 13.09
N SER A 34 4.80 -3.87 12.44
CA SER A 34 3.47 -3.32 12.72
C SER A 34 2.37 -4.27 12.25
N ARG A 35 1.12 -4.02 12.65
CA ARG A 35 -0.03 -4.76 12.08
C ARG A 35 -0.12 -4.63 10.56
N LEU A 36 0.31 -3.50 10.00
CA LEU A 36 0.33 -3.30 8.56
C LEU A 36 1.31 -4.23 7.84
N THR A 37 2.48 -4.51 8.43
CA THR A 37 3.44 -5.47 7.85
C THR A 37 2.98 -6.92 8.04
N GLN A 38 2.23 -7.21 9.10
CA GLN A 38 1.57 -8.51 9.30
C GLN A 38 0.49 -8.76 8.24
N TRP A 39 -0.43 -7.81 8.04
CA TRP A 39 -1.46 -7.91 7.00
C TRP A 39 -0.88 -7.96 5.59
N LEU A 40 0.28 -7.33 5.37
CA LEU A 40 0.97 -7.43 4.09
C LEU A 40 1.46 -8.86 3.84
N GLU A 41 2.06 -9.50 4.84
CA GLU A 41 2.50 -10.90 4.76
C GLU A 41 1.31 -11.84 4.54
N GLU A 42 0.22 -11.66 5.29
CA GLU A 42 -1.04 -12.40 5.11
C GLU A 42 -1.59 -12.24 3.69
N GLY A 43 -1.60 -11.00 3.17
CA GLY A 43 -2.03 -10.71 1.82
C GLY A 43 -1.19 -11.43 0.76
N PHE A 44 0.13 -11.49 0.92
CA PHE A 44 0.98 -12.27 0.02
C PHE A 44 0.79 -13.78 0.17
N LYS A 45 0.52 -14.26 1.40
CA LYS A 45 0.21 -15.66 1.66
C LYS A 45 -1.09 -16.10 0.99
N GLU A 46 -2.12 -15.25 1.03
CA GLU A 46 -3.45 -15.56 0.49
C GLU A 46 -3.54 -15.37 -1.03
N TYR A 47 -2.96 -14.28 -1.57
CA TYR A 47 -3.14 -13.88 -2.97
C TYR A 47 -1.89 -14.07 -3.84
N GLY A 48 -0.77 -14.50 -3.27
CA GLY A 48 0.51 -14.74 -3.93
C GLY A 48 1.30 -13.46 -4.23
N ASP A 49 2.61 -13.60 -4.47
CA ASP A 49 3.56 -12.49 -4.66
C ASP A 49 3.28 -11.58 -5.88
N ASP A 50 2.47 -12.04 -6.84
CA ASP A 50 2.05 -11.25 -8.01
C ASP A 50 0.76 -10.46 -7.78
N LEU A 51 0.03 -10.78 -6.69
CA LEU A 51 -1.28 -10.20 -6.36
C LEU A 51 -2.20 -10.10 -7.59
N LYS A 52 -2.28 -11.17 -8.39
CA LYS A 52 -2.98 -11.15 -9.70
C LYS A 52 -4.46 -10.79 -9.55
N LYS A 53 -5.08 -11.22 -8.46
CA LYS A 53 -6.49 -10.96 -8.14
C LYS A 53 -6.75 -9.53 -7.64
N ALA A 54 -5.73 -8.81 -7.17
CA ALA A 54 -5.90 -7.48 -6.63
C ALA A 54 -6.00 -6.41 -7.72
N SER A 55 -6.99 -5.52 -7.57
CA SER A 55 -7.09 -4.31 -8.39
C SER A 55 -5.87 -3.40 -8.21
N GLY A 56 -5.27 -2.98 -9.34
CA GLY A 56 -4.20 -1.97 -9.35
C GLY A 56 -4.70 -0.53 -9.16
N SER A 57 -6.01 -0.32 -9.14
CA SER A 57 -6.66 0.95 -8.84
C SER A 57 -7.17 0.92 -7.40
N VAL A 58 -6.83 1.94 -6.63
CA VAL A 58 -7.15 2.00 -5.20
C VAL A 58 -8.40 2.83 -4.98
N ALA A 59 -9.45 2.21 -4.42
CA ALA A 59 -10.64 2.92 -4.00
C ALA A 59 -10.32 3.93 -2.88
N HIS A 60 -10.96 5.09 -2.90
CA HIS A 60 -10.89 6.09 -1.84
C HIS A 60 -12.30 6.48 -1.41
N THR A 61 -12.53 6.63 -0.11
CA THR A 61 -13.83 6.94 0.50
C THR A 61 -13.98 8.43 0.86
N GLY A 62 -12.92 9.23 0.66
CA GLY A 62 -12.93 10.70 0.79
C GLY A 62 -12.07 11.23 1.95
N GLU A 63 -11.70 10.38 2.90
CA GLU A 63 -10.97 10.76 4.12
C GLU A 63 -9.58 11.29 3.79
N GLY A 64 -8.92 10.75 2.76
CA GLY A 64 -7.62 11.25 2.30
C GLY A 64 -7.71 12.65 1.70
N GLU A 65 -8.78 12.96 0.99
CA GLU A 65 -9.03 14.30 0.44
C GLU A 65 -9.35 15.29 1.54
N TRP A 66 -10.26 14.91 2.44
CA TRP A 66 -10.61 15.68 3.62
C TRP A 66 -9.38 16.03 4.46
N THR A 67 -8.51 15.06 4.75
CA THR A 67 -7.27 15.28 5.52
C THR A 67 -6.37 16.33 4.87
N VAL A 68 -6.18 16.28 3.55
CA VAL A 68 -5.33 17.24 2.82
C VAL A 68 -5.97 18.63 2.82
N LYS A 69 -7.30 18.71 2.68
CA LYS A 69 -8.04 19.97 2.73
C LYS A 69 -7.96 20.62 4.12
N THR A 70 -8.21 19.84 5.18
CA THR A 70 -8.11 20.32 6.56
C THR A 70 -6.70 20.76 6.92
N ALA A 71 -5.67 20.04 6.50
CA ALA A 71 -4.29 20.47 6.72
C ALA A 71 -4.00 21.86 6.07
N LYS A 72 -4.57 22.13 4.90
CA LYS A 72 -4.49 23.44 4.25
C LYS A 72 -5.24 24.53 5.04
N GLU A 73 -6.43 24.22 5.55
CA GLU A 73 -7.23 25.16 6.37
C GLU A 73 -6.52 25.51 7.69
N LEU A 74 -5.76 24.56 8.25
CA LEU A 74 -4.98 24.74 9.49
C LEU A 74 -3.56 25.27 9.26
N ASP A 75 -3.18 25.58 8.02
CA ASP A 75 -1.81 25.98 7.63
C ASP A 75 -0.72 24.96 8.07
N VAL A 76 -1.05 23.67 8.05
CA VAL A 76 -0.13 22.58 8.39
C VAL A 76 0.40 21.92 7.10
N SER A 77 1.72 21.93 6.93
CA SER A 77 2.37 21.31 5.77
C SER A 77 2.38 19.78 5.87
N VAL A 78 1.72 19.10 4.92
CA VAL A 78 1.58 17.62 4.89
C VAL A 78 1.98 16.99 3.54
N PRO A 79 3.19 17.26 3.01
CA PRO A 79 3.59 16.86 1.66
C PRO A 79 3.46 15.35 1.41
N VAL A 80 3.89 14.51 2.36
CA VAL A 80 3.86 13.04 2.22
C VAL A 80 2.42 12.50 2.19
N ILE A 81 1.52 13.07 3.00
CA ILE A 81 0.11 12.67 3.03
C ILE A 81 -0.56 13.09 1.72
N LYS A 82 -0.29 14.33 1.27
CA LYS A 82 -0.79 14.85 -0.01
C LYS A 82 -0.35 13.99 -1.18
N ASP A 83 0.92 13.62 -1.26
CA ASP A 83 1.43 12.76 -2.34
C ASP A 83 0.83 11.36 -2.29
N SER A 84 0.65 10.81 -1.09
CA SER A 84 -0.04 9.53 -0.89
C SER A 84 -1.50 9.58 -1.37
N TYR A 85 -2.20 10.68 -1.13
CA TYR A 85 -3.56 10.89 -1.64
C TYR A 85 -3.57 11.03 -3.17
N LEU A 86 -2.68 11.88 -3.72
CA LEU A 86 -2.60 12.10 -5.17
C LEU A 86 -2.26 10.82 -5.94
N PHE A 87 -1.44 9.93 -5.37
CA PHE A 87 -1.21 8.61 -5.94
C PHE A 87 -2.52 7.83 -6.10
N ARG A 88 -3.38 7.79 -5.07
CA ARG A 88 -4.67 7.08 -5.15
C ARG A 88 -5.55 7.65 -6.25
N VAL A 89 -5.64 8.98 -6.35
CA VAL A 89 -6.39 9.65 -7.42
C VAL A 89 -5.86 9.24 -8.80
N ARG A 90 -4.54 9.26 -9.00
CA ARG A 90 -3.90 8.88 -10.27
C ARG A 90 -4.04 7.38 -10.59
N SER A 91 -4.09 6.52 -9.57
CA SER A 91 -4.17 5.06 -9.74
C SER A 91 -5.41 4.60 -10.51
N LYS A 92 -6.49 5.40 -10.51
CA LYS A 92 -7.69 5.14 -11.32
C LYS A 92 -7.41 5.11 -12.82
N LYS A 93 -6.49 5.96 -13.29
CA LYS A 93 -6.10 6.06 -14.70
C LYS A 93 -4.84 5.25 -15.01
N SER A 94 -3.98 5.01 -14.01
CA SER A 94 -2.74 4.26 -14.17
C SER A 94 -2.60 3.20 -13.06
N PRO A 95 -3.27 2.03 -13.22
CA PRO A 95 -3.15 0.93 -12.29
C PRO A 95 -1.70 0.44 -12.19
N SER A 96 -1.25 0.11 -10.99
CA SER A 96 0.14 -0.32 -10.75
C SER A 96 0.24 -1.37 -9.65
N PHE A 97 1.41 -2.01 -9.54
CA PHE A 97 1.67 -2.98 -8.47
C PHE A 97 1.60 -2.34 -7.07
N THR A 98 2.03 -1.08 -6.94
CA THR A 98 1.82 -0.30 -5.70
C THR A 98 0.33 -0.21 -5.36
N GLY A 99 -0.53 0.01 -6.37
CA GLY A 99 -1.98 -0.02 -6.18
C GLY A 99 -2.51 -1.38 -5.77
N LYS A 100 -1.98 -2.47 -6.34
CA LYS A 100 -2.34 -3.84 -5.95
C LYS A 100 -2.07 -4.11 -4.48
N ILE A 101 -0.88 -3.75 -3.98
CA ILE A 101 -0.54 -3.92 -2.57
C ILE A 101 -1.50 -3.13 -1.66
N LEU A 102 -1.85 -1.90 -2.04
CA LEU A 102 -2.78 -1.09 -1.26
C LEU A 102 -4.20 -1.69 -1.25
N SER A 103 -4.67 -2.20 -2.38
CA SER A 103 -5.95 -2.91 -2.47
C SER A 103 -5.95 -4.19 -1.64
N THR A 104 -4.86 -4.97 -1.69
CA THR A 104 -4.69 -6.18 -0.87
C THR A 104 -4.72 -5.86 0.62
N LEU A 105 -3.97 -4.85 1.07
CA LEU A 105 -4.00 -4.43 2.48
C LEU A 105 -5.42 -4.10 2.91
N ARG A 106 -6.16 -3.31 2.10
CA ARG A 106 -7.56 -2.97 2.36
C ARG A 106 -8.47 -4.18 2.42
N ALA A 107 -8.25 -5.18 1.58
CA ALA A 107 -9.00 -6.43 1.63
C ALA A 107 -8.74 -7.18 2.95
N VAL A 108 -7.46 -7.35 3.32
CA VAL A 108 -7.06 -8.12 4.51
C VAL A 108 -7.50 -7.45 5.81
N PHE A 109 -7.27 -6.14 5.98
CA PHE A 109 -7.66 -5.47 7.23
C PHE A 109 -9.15 -5.09 7.30
N GLY A 110 -9.76 -4.80 6.15
CA GLY A 110 -11.07 -4.13 6.07
C GLY A 110 -12.17 -4.95 5.41
N GLY A 111 -11.88 -6.18 4.96
CA GLY A 111 -12.84 -7.03 4.25
C GLY A 111 -13.30 -6.47 2.92
N HIS A 112 -12.57 -5.51 2.34
CA HIS A 112 -12.92 -4.92 1.05
C HIS A 112 -12.75 -5.95 -0.08
N LYS A 113 -13.60 -5.86 -1.12
CA LYS A 113 -13.46 -6.70 -2.32
C LYS A 113 -12.11 -6.44 -3.00
N ILE A 114 -11.46 -7.51 -3.45
CA ILE A 114 -10.13 -7.51 -4.05
C ILE A 114 -10.16 -7.45 -5.58
#